data_AF-A0A520C2P3-F1
#
_entry.id   AF-A0A520C2P3-F1
#
_cell.length_a   1.000
_cell.length_b   1.000
_cell.length_c   1.000
_cell.angle_alpha   90.00
_cell.angle_beta   90.00
_cell.angle_gamma   90.00
#
_symmetry.space_group_name_H-M   'P 1'
#
loop_
_entity.id
_entity.type
_entity.pdbx_description
1 polymer ?
#
loop_
_entity_poly.entity_id
_entity_poly.type
_entity_poly.pdbx_seq_one_letter_code
_entity_poly.pdbx_strand_id
1 'polypeptide(L)'
;MKKLLIIILASISINALAQKKTPPPAMVRIVGTSDILKTDKRMADFSIKKTKFNVYLGYQKPEEMIRQEKGDTLQVYKITRDKLKFSDLEIKKIATKKGKIIRDGKFSLVKDTLIVTENFYDYIGSYHMVTKYITDKWGLKKVSEDMKGIKLEDLTDRHLRPAEMKSPPEPKN
;
A
#
# COMPACT_ATOMS: atom_id res chain seq x y z
N MET A 1 69.69 27.43 23.67
CA MET A 1 68.31 27.59 23.19
C MET A 1 67.91 26.34 22.41
N LYS A 2 66.78 25.76 22.82
CA LYS A 2 65.99 24.65 22.25
C LYS A 2 66.09 24.61 20.70
N LYS A 3 66.21 23.46 20.04
CA LYS A 3 65.12 22.48 19.89
C LYS A 3 65.65 21.07 19.62
N LEU A 4 65.23 20.18 20.51
CA LEU A 4 65.23 18.73 20.39
C LEU A 4 64.34 18.29 19.22
N LEU A 5 64.77 17.21 18.56
CA LEU A 5 63.99 15.99 18.31
C LEU A 5 62.46 16.13 18.33
N ILE A 6 61.83 15.81 17.20
CA ILE A 6 60.87 14.69 17.05
C ILE A 6 60.64 14.52 15.54
N ILE A 7 61.44 13.62 14.95
CA ILE A 7 61.03 12.82 13.80
C ILE A 7 60.33 11.60 14.43
N ILE A 8 59.23 11.16 13.82
CA ILE A 8 58.41 9.99 14.18
C ILE A 8 57.37 10.27 15.27
N LEU A 9 56.15 10.63 14.86
CA LEU A 9 54.95 9.94 15.33
C LEU A 9 53.79 10.19 14.36
N ALA A 10 53.19 9.09 13.91
CA ALA A 10 51.83 9.00 13.38
C ALA A 10 51.57 9.53 11.97
N SER A 11 52.25 8.95 10.99
CA SER A 11 51.61 8.49 9.74
C SER A 11 50.57 7.41 10.03
N ILE A 12 49.48 7.75 10.75
CA ILE A 12 48.34 6.87 11.02
C ILE A 12 47.07 7.71 11.21
N SER A 13 46.56 8.34 10.15
CA SER A 13 45.17 8.84 10.16
C SER A 13 44.53 8.87 8.77
N ILE A 14 45.03 8.06 7.83
CA ILE A 14 44.38 7.87 6.55
C ILE A 14 44.07 6.38 6.43
N ASN A 15 43.09 5.93 7.21
CA ASN A 15 42.24 4.80 6.88
C ASN A 15 41.13 4.70 7.94
N ALA A 16 39.92 4.47 7.47
CA ALA A 16 38.76 4.05 8.25
C ALA A 16 38.02 5.11 9.08
N LEU A 17 37.70 6.27 8.47
CA LEU A 17 36.28 6.67 8.52
C LEU A 17 35.62 6.15 7.24
N ALA A 18 35.58 4.83 7.14
CA ALA A 18 34.53 4.16 6.40
C ALA A 18 33.23 4.68 7.01
N GLN A 19 32.66 5.72 6.39
CA GLN A 19 31.25 5.98 6.49
C GLN A 19 30.62 4.62 6.21
N LYS A 20 30.19 3.92 7.28
CA LYS A 20 29.12 2.95 7.19
C LYS A 20 27.94 3.76 6.69
N LYS A 21 27.90 4.01 5.38
CA LYS A 21 26.66 4.07 4.63
C LYS A 21 26.10 2.66 4.79
N THR A 22 25.49 2.43 5.95
CA THR A 22 24.39 1.50 6.05
C THR A 22 23.56 1.81 4.81
N PRO A 23 23.43 0.88 3.85
CA PRO A 23 22.50 1.14 2.76
C PRO A 23 21.20 1.54 3.43
N PRO A 24 20.56 2.66 3.05
CA PRO A 24 19.25 2.99 3.61
C PRO A 24 18.43 1.72 3.50
N PRO A 25 17.79 1.24 4.59
CA PRO A 25 17.07 -0.02 4.52
C PRO A 25 16.16 0.06 3.30
N ALA A 26 16.41 -0.82 2.33
CA ALA A 26 15.59 -0.92 1.15
C ALA A 26 14.26 -1.52 1.61
N MET A 27 13.41 -0.66 2.17
CA MET A 27 11.98 -0.90 2.26
C MET A 27 11.34 0.26 1.53
N VAL A 28 11.34 0.14 0.20
CA VAL A 28 10.10 0.45 -0.51
C VAL A 28 9.06 -0.40 0.20
N ARG A 29 8.25 0.20 1.09
CA ARG A 29 7.00 -0.41 1.54
C ARG A 29 6.16 -0.52 0.28
N ILE A 30 6.31 -1.65 -0.40
CA ILE A 30 5.46 -2.02 -1.52
C ILE A 30 4.05 -2.10 -0.93
N VAL A 31 3.11 -1.43 -1.58
CA VAL A 31 1.70 -1.54 -1.27
C VAL A 31 1.33 -3.03 -1.17
N GLY A 32 0.78 -3.45 -0.02
CA GLY A 32 0.32 -4.82 0.22
C GLY A 32 1.33 -5.73 0.92
N THR A 33 1.59 -5.50 2.20
CA THR A 33 2.34 -6.44 3.07
C THR A 33 1.83 -6.39 4.51
N SER A 34 0.51 -6.40 4.74
CA SER A 34 -0.02 -6.70 6.08
C SER A 34 -0.08 -8.20 6.31
N ASP A 35 0.10 -8.59 7.57
CA ASP A 35 -0.12 -9.96 8.02
C ASP A 35 -1.59 -10.37 7.80
N ILE A 36 -1.77 -11.64 7.46
CA ILE A 36 -3.08 -12.29 7.46
C ILE A 36 -3.39 -12.67 8.90
N LEU A 37 -4.37 -11.98 9.48
CA LEU A 37 -4.77 -12.19 10.86
C LEU A 37 -5.73 -13.37 10.97
N LYS A 38 -5.80 -13.99 12.16
CA LYS A 38 -6.77 -15.06 12.43
C LYS A 38 -8.23 -14.60 12.30
N THR A 39 -8.47 -13.31 12.47
CA THR A 39 -9.78 -12.66 12.30
C THR A 39 -10.14 -12.42 10.83
N ASP A 40 -9.18 -12.50 9.91
CA ASP A 40 -9.44 -12.28 8.50
C ASP A 40 -10.17 -13.51 7.91
N LYS A 41 -11.30 -13.25 7.25
CA LYS A 41 -12.14 -14.31 6.67
C LYS A 41 -11.65 -14.66 5.28
N ARG A 42 -11.33 -15.93 5.01
CA ARG A 42 -11.06 -16.38 3.63
C ARG A 42 -12.34 -16.25 2.78
N MET A 43 -12.24 -15.53 1.67
CA MET A 43 -13.37 -15.22 0.79
C MET A 43 -13.33 -15.98 -0.53
N ALA A 44 -12.13 -16.23 -1.05
CA ALA A 44 -11.92 -16.86 -2.34
C ALA A 44 -10.51 -17.46 -2.44
N ASP A 45 -10.30 -18.25 -3.47
CA ASP A 45 -8.99 -18.66 -3.97
C ASP A 45 -9.03 -18.69 -5.50
N PHE A 46 -7.86 -18.55 -6.12
CA PHE A 46 -7.71 -18.61 -7.56
C PHE A 46 -6.29 -18.99 -7.94
N SER A 47 -6.07 -19.29 -9.22
CA SER A 47 -4.74 -19.55 -9.77
C SER A 47 -4.48 -18.65 -10.98
N ILE A 48 -3.25 -18.14 -11.08
CA ILE A 48 -2.73 -17.54 -12.31
C ILE A 48 -1.62 -18.47 -12.77
N LYS A 49 -1.81 -19.10 -13.94
CA LYS A 49 -0.95 -20.20 -14.42
C LYS A 49 -0.84 -21.30 -13.35
N LYS A 50 0.37 -21.52 -12.81
CA LYS A 50 0.67 -22.56 -11.81
C LYS A 50 0.73 -22.04 -10.37
N THR A 51 0.52 -20.74 -10.15
CA THR A 51 0.63 -20.13 -8.83
C THR A 51 -0.76 -19.96 -8.23
N LYS A 52 -0.96 -20.54 -7.05
CA LYS A 52 -2.20 -20.43 -6.28
C LYS A 52 -2.17 -19.21 -5.38
N PHE A 53 -3.31 -18.53 -5.29
CA PHE A 53 -3.55 -17.37 -4.44
C PHE A 53 -4.80 -17.58 -3.59
N ASN A 54 -4.76 -17.07 -2.37
CA ASN A 54 -5.88 -17.00 -1.44
C ASN A 54 -6.25 -15.54 -1.21
N VAL A 55 -7.55 -15.28 -1.07
CA VAL A 55 -8.07 -13.95 -0.76
C VAL A 55 -8.73 -13.97 0.61
N TYR A 56 -8.27 -13.09 1.48
CA TYR A 56 -8.84 -12.88 2.80
C TYR A 56 -9.49 -11.50 2.86
N LEU A 57 -10.61 -11.39 3.56
CA LEU A 57 -11.24 -10.12 3.89
C LEU A 57 -10.91 -9.79 5.34
N GLY A 58 -10.12 -8.73 5.51
CA GLY A 58 -9.80 -8.17 6.80
C GLY A 58 -10.56 -6.86 7.05
N TYR A 59 -10.70 -6.54 8.34
CA TYR A 59 -11.14 -5.24 8.81
C TYR A 59 -9.96 -4.59 9.50
N GLN A 60 -9.57 -3.39 9.06
CA GLN A 60 -8.55 -2.60 9.75
C GLN A 60 -9.27 -1.63 10.69
N LYS A 61 -8.86 -1.62 11.96
CA LYS A 61 -9.43 -0.71 12.96
C LYS A 61 -8.90 0.71 12.71
N PRO A 62 -9.74 1.76 12.88
CA PRO A 62 -9.33 3.16 12.69
C PRO A 62 -8.11 3.60 13.49
N GLU A 63 -7.90 2.98 14.66
CA GLU A 63 -6.80 3.26 15.60
C GLU A 63 -5.40 3.15 14.97
N GLU A 64 -5.26 2.39 13.87
CA GLU A 64 -4.00 2.17 13.18
C GLU A 64 -3.75 3.16 12.02
N MET A 65 -4.68 4.08 11.72
CA MET A 65 -4.54 5.03 10.62
C MET A 65 -4.95 6.46 11.01
N ILE A 66 -4.04 7.41 10.79
CA ILE A 66 -4.14 8.86 11.10
C ILE A 66 -5.44 9.55 10.59
N ARG A 67 -6.22 8.91 9.71
CA ARG A 67 -7.29 9.55 8.92
C ARG A 67 -8.70 8.97 9.10
N GLN A 68 -8.90 7.95 9.94
CA GLN A 68 -10.23 7.36 10.15
C GLN A 68 -10.79 7.73 11.53
N GLU A 69 -12.03 8.21 11.54
CA GLU A 69 -12.75 8.57 12.76
C GLU A 69 -13.52 7.35 13.30
N LYS A 70 -13.96 7.43 14.56
CA LYS A 70 -14.80 6.40 15.17
C LYS A 70 -16.10 6.24 14.37
N GLY A 71 -16.33 5.05 13.80
CA GLY A 71 -17.48 4.76 12.92
C GLY A 71 -17.13 4.63 11.45
N ASP A 72 -15.92 5.02 11.05
CA ASP A 72 -15.40 4.74 9.72
C ASP A 72 -15.08 3.24 9.57
N THR A 73 -15.30 2.71 8.37
CA THR A 73 -15.06 1.31 8.03
C THR A 73 -13.90 1.23 7.04
N LEU A 74 -12.99 0.30 7.27
CA LEU A 74 -11.98 -0.10 6.29
C LEU A 74 -11.99 -1.61 6.13
N GLN A 75 -12.51 -2.05 4.99
CA GLN A 75 -12.50 -3.43 4.54
C GLN A 75 -11.44 -3.60 3.46
N VAL A 76 -10.56 -4.57 3.62
CA VAL A 76 -9.44 -4.81 2.70
C VAL A 76 -9.46 -6.27 2.25
N TYR A 77 -9.43 -6.48 0.93
CA TYR A 77 -9.06 -7.78 0.37
C TYR A 77 -7.54 -7.90 0.42
N LYS A 78 -7.06 -8.90 1.18
CA LYS A 78 -5.66 -9.29 1.27
C LYS A 78 -5.46 -10.51 0.37
N ILE A 79 -4.79 -10.32 -0.75
CA ILE A 79 -4.43 -11.39 -1.69
C ILE A 79 -3.03 -11.87 -1.33
N THR A 80 -2.87 -13.17 -1.17
CA THR A 80 -1.60 -13.79 -0.78
C THR A 80 -1.37 -15.07 -1.57
N ARG A 81 -0.14 -15.38 -1.94
CA ARG A 81 0.21 -16.70 -2.46
C ARG A 81 -0.09 -17.77 -1.42
N ASP A 82 -0.40 -18.97 -1.93
CA ASP A 82 -0.71 -20.09 -1.06
C ASP A 82 0.38 -20.32 0.00
N LYS A 83 -0.06 -20.56 1.25
CA LYS A 83 0.77 -20.76 2.45
C LYS A 83 1.55 -19.55 2.98
N LEU A 84 1.54 -18.40 2.30
CA LEU A 84 2.11 -17.18 2.88
C LEU A 84 1.18 -16.61 3.96
N LYS A 85 1.80 -15.98 4.96
CA LYS A 85 1.10 -15.37 6.11
C LYS A 85 0.98 -13.85 6.00
N PHE A 86 1.44 -13.27 4.90
CA PHE A 86 1.36 -11.85 4.60
C PHE A 86 0.74 -11.67 3.22
N SER A 87 0.07 -10.55 3.00
CA SER A 87 -0.47 -10.20 1.68
C SER A 87 0.65 -9.87 0.69
N ASP A 88 0.48 -10.27 -0.58
CA ASP A 88 1.26 -9.78 -1.72
C ASP A 88 0.60 -8.55 -2.35
N LEU A 89 -0.72 -8.39 -2.16
CA LEU A 89 -1.51 -7.26 -2.66
C LEU A 89 -2.69 -6.99 -1.73
N GLU A 90 -2.98 -5.72 -1.50
CA GLU A 90 -4.15 -5.26 -0.76
C GLU A 90 -5.04 -4.39 -1.64
N ILE A 91 -6.34 -4.66 -1.63
CA ILE A 91 -7.35 -3.91 -2.37
C ILE A 91 -8.37 -3.41 -1.36
N LYS A 92 -8.62 -2.10 -1.33
CA LYS A 92 -9.62 -1.53 -0.41
C LYS A 92 -11.01 -1.87 -0.93
N LYS A 93 -11.62 -2.92 -0.39
CA LYS A 93 -12.99 -3.32 -0.75
C LYS A 93 -13.96 -2.16 -0.54
N ILE A 94 -13.93 -1.58 0.66
CA ILE A 94 -14.74 -0.42 1.06
C ILE A 94 -13.90 0.38 2.05
N ALA A 95 -13.86 1.69 1.86
CA ALA A 95 -13.45 2.65 2.88
C ALA A 95 -14.51 3.73 3.02
N THR A 96 -14.90 4.06 4.25
CA THR A 96 -15.83 5.16 4.54
C THR A 96 -15.17 6.27 5.33
N LYS A 97 -15.74 7.47 5.22
CA LYS A 97 -15.46 8.64 6.04
C LYS A 97 -16.77 9.35 6.34
N LYS A 98 -17.09 9.57 7.61
CA LYS A 98 -18.35 10.21 8.06
C LYS A 98 -19.60 9.52 7.47
N GLY A 99 -19.57 8.18 7.45
CA GLY A 99 -20.66 7.36 6.91
C GLY A 99 -20.77 7.32 5.38
N LYS A 100 -19.97 8.10 4.64
CA LYS A 100 -19.96 8.11 3.17
C LYS A 100 -18.78 7.31 2.62
N ILE A 101 -18.95 6.71 1.45
CA ILE A 101 -17.92 5.92 0.75
C ILE A 101 -16.88 6.88 0.16
N ILE A 102 -15.61 6.64 0.50
CA ILE A 102 -14.45 7.33 -0.08
C ILE A 102 -13.65 6.42 -1.02
N ARG A 103 -13.76 5.10 -0.86
CA ARG A 103 -13.18 4.12 -1.78
C ARG A 103 -14.04 2.88 -1.84
N ASP A 104 -14.15 2.33 -3.03
CA ASP A 104 -14.67 0.99 -3.24
C ASP A 104 -13.76 0.24 -4.19
N GLY A 105 -13.64 -1.07 -4.00
CA GLY A 105 -12.68 -1.88 -4.71
C GLY A 105 -13.19 -3.29 -4.91
N LYS A 106 -12.90 -3.84 -6.08
CA LYS A 106 -13.21 -5.22 -6.43
C LYS A 106 -12.09 -5.81 -7.26
N PHE A 107 -12.09 -7.12 -7.36
CA PHE A 107 -11.19 -7.86 -8.23
C PHE A 107 -11.95 -8.91 -9.02
N SER A 108 -11.39 -9.30 -10.15
CA SER A 108 -11.86 -10.41 -10.97
C SER A 108 -10.67 -11.06 -11.65
N LEU A 109 -10.79 -12.36 -11.95
CA LEU A 109 -9.80 -13.09 -12.72
C LEU A 109 -10.33 -13.30 -14.14
N VAL A 110 -9.59 -12.86 -15.14
CA VAL A 110 -9.90 -13.10 -16.55
C VAL A 110 -8.70 -13.78 -17.19
N LYS A 111 -8.86 -15.08 -17.51
CA LYS A 111 -7.74 -15.96 -17.92
C LYS A 111 -6.61 -15.89 -16.87
N ASP A 112 -5.37 -15.67 -17.29
CA ASP A 112 -4.20 -15.53 -16.42
C ASP A 112 -3.93 -14.07 -16.00
N THR A 113 -4.96 -13.24 -15.85
CA THR A 113 -4.81 -11.84 -15.46
C THR A 113 -5.80 -11.48 -14.35
N LEU A 114 -5.26 -11.05 -13.22
CA LEU A 114 -6.03 -10.44 -12.14
C LEU A 114 -6.31 -8.99 -12.50
N ILE A 115 -7.59 -8.64 -12.59
CA ILE A 115 -8.06 -7.28 -12.85
C ILE A 115 -8.60 -6.73 -11.54
N VAL A 116 -7.97 -5.66 -11.06
CA VAL A 116 -8.40 -4.88 -9.90
C VAL A 116 -9.07 -3.62 -10.40
N THR A 117 -10.21 -3.31 -9.82
CA THR A 117 -10.98 -2.12 -10.12
C THR A 117 -11.24 -1.39 -8.82
N GLU A 118 -10.81 -0.13 -8.74
CA GLU A 118 -10.99 0.71 -7.56
C GLU A 118 -11.58 2.05 -7.97
N ASN A 119 -12.66 2.47 -7.29
CA ASN A 119 -13.15 3.83 -7.35
C ASN A 119 -12.67 4.62 -6.14
N PHE A 120 -12.31 5.86 -6.38
CA PHE A 120 -11.78 6.77 -5.40
C PHE A 120 -12.64 8.02 -5.41
N TYR A 121 -13.03 8.47 -4.22
CA TYR A 121 -13.79 9.69 -3.99
C TYR A 121 -13.05 10.44 -2.88
N ASP A 122 -11.95 11.09 -3.25
CA ASP A 122 -11.09 11.80 -2.31
C ASP A 122 -10.90 13.27 -2.69
N TYR A 123 -10.11 14.00 -1.89
CA TYR A 123 -9.92 15.44 -2.06
C TYR A 123 -9.25 15.82 -3.39
N ILE A 124 -8.57 14.87 -4.07
CA ILE A 124 -7.94 15.12 -5.38
C ILE A 124 -8.99 15.05 -6.49
N GLY A 125 -10.05 14.27 -6.28
CA GLY A 125 -11.14 14.14 -7.23
C GLY A 125 -11.86 12.80 -7.09
N SER A 126 -12.68 12.52 -8.09
CA SER A 126 -13.31 11.20 -8.23
C SER A 126 -12.77 10.51 -9.46
N TYR A 127 -12.25 9.30 -9.28
CA TYR A 127 -11.59 8.56 -10.34
C TYR A 127 -11.79 7.06 -10.19
N HIS A 128 -11.85 6.42 -11.34
CA HIS A 128 -11.92 4.99 -11.54
C HIS A 128 -10.54 4.51 -11.99
N MET A 129 -10.00 3.50 -11.31
CA MET A 129 -8.72 2.89 -11.63
C MET A 129 -8.92 1.42 -11.98
N VAL A 130 -8.34 0.98 -13.10
CA VAL A 130 -8.27 -0.43 -13.48
C VAL A 130 -6.81 -0.83 -13.56
N THR A 131 -6.41 -1.71 -12.64
CA THR A 131 -5.04 -2.22 -12.56
C THR A 131 -5.01 -3.69 -12.89
N LYS A 132 -4.16 -4.09 -13.83
CA LYS A 132 -3.99 -5.49 -14.23
C LYS A 132 -2.70 -6.04 -13.67
N TYR A 133 -2.80 -7.26 -13.13
CA TYR A 133 -1.69 -8.00 -12.57
C TYR A 133 -1.57 -9.37 -13.24
N ILE A 134 -0.33 -9.79 -13.48
CA ILE A 134 0.01 -11.17 -13.82
C ILE A 134 0.88 -11.75 -12.71
N THR A 135 1.21 -13.03 -12.79
CA THR A 135 2.20 -13.63 -11.89
C THR A 135 3.59 -13.70 -12.51
N ASP A 136 4.61 -13.39 -11.72
CA ASP A 136 6.02 -13.65 -11.99
C ASP A 136 6.66 -14.49 -10.85
N LYS A 137 8.00 -14.60 -10.84
CA LYS A 137 8.73 -15.36 -9.82
C LYS A 137 8.60 -14.79 -8.39
N TRP A 138 8.25 -13.52 -8.25
CA TRP A 138 8.17 -12.81 -6.97
C TRP A 138 6.74 -12.66 -6.45
N GLY A 139 5.72 -12.81 -7.30
CA GLY A 139 4.32 -12.74 -6.89
C GLY A 139 3.47 -12.09 -7.97
N LEU A 140 2.58 -11.20 -7.56
CA LEU A 140 1.77 -10.39 -8.47
C LEU A 140 2.59 -9.21 -9.00
N LYS A 141 2.66 -9.09 -10.32
CA LYS A 141 3.33 -8.00 -11.04
C LYS A 141 2.28 -7.16 -11.77
N LYS A 142 2.26 -5.85 -11.49
CA LYS A 142 1.47 -4.87 -12.24
C LYS A 142 1.96 -4.81 -13.69
N VAL A 143 1.05 -4.93 -14.65
CA VAL A 143 1.36 -4.85 -16.09
C VAL A 143 0.66 -3.69 -16.79
N SER A 144 -0.45 -3.20 -16.24
CA SER A 144 -1.10 -2.00 -16.73
C SER A 144 -1.89 -1.33 -15.61
N GLU A 145 -2.07 -0.03 -15.75
CA GLU A 145 -2.89 0.79 -14.88
C GLU A 145 -3.54 1.85 -15.78
N ASP A 146 -4.87 1.91 -15.74
CA ASP A 146 -5.66 2.91 -16.45
C ASP A 146 -6.47 3.68 -15.41
N MET A 147 -6.52 5.01 -15.56
CA MET A 147 -7.23 5.90 -14.65
C MET A 147 -8.14 6.83 -15.44
N LYS A 148 -9.41 6.92 -15.01
CA LYS A 148 -10.42 7.78 -15.64
C LYS A 148 -11.16 8.59 -14.58
N GLY A 149 -11.43 9.85 -14.88
CA GLY A 149 -12.27 10.67 -14.02
C GLY A 149 -13.69 10.13 -13.95
N ILE A 150 -14.29 10.17 -12.76
CA ILE A 150 -15.72 9.97 -12.54
C ILE A 150 -16.35 11.35 -12.48
N LYS A 151 -17.39 11.58 -13.28
CA LYS A 151 -18.06 12.88 -13.28
C LYS A 151 -18.82 13.08 -11.98
N LEU A 152 -18.86 14.32 -11.49
CA LEU A 152 -19.56 14.65 -10.23
C LEU A 152 -21.05 14.32 -10.28
N GLU A 153 -21.68 14.40 -11.47
CA GLU A 153 -23.08 14.02 -11.70
C GLU A 153 -23.37 12.53 -11.45
N ASP A 154 -22.37 11.66 -11.57
CA ASP A 154 -22.49 10.23 -11.28
C ASP A 154 -22.35 9.91 -9.78
N LEU A 155 -22.06 10.92 -8.94
CA LEU A 155 -21.86 10.75 -7.50
C LEU A 155 -23.15 10.98 -6.70
N THR A 156 -23.69 9.88 -6.18
CA THR A 156 -24.82 9.88 -5.23
C THR A 156 -24.43 10.31 -3.81
N ASP A 157 -25.43 10.56 -2.95
CA ASP A 157 -25.25 10.92 -1.53
C ASP A 157 -24.48 9.88 -0.70
N ARG A 158 -24.39 8.64 -1.21
CA ARG A 158 -23.59 7.58 -0.60
C ARG A 158 -22.09 7.83 -0.72
N HIS A 159 -21.64 8.62 -1.69
CA HIS A 159 -20.24 8.92 -1.93
C HIS A 159 -19.87 10.27 -1.30
N LEU A 160 -18.69 10.33 -0.68
CA LEU A 160 -18.15 11.60 -0.21
C LEU A 160 -17.63 12.36 -1.42
N ARG A 161 -18.25 13.50 -1.73
CA ARG A 161 -17.82 14.29 -2.89
C ARG A 161 -16.47 14.94 -2.59
N PRO A 162 -15.58 15.11 -3.59
CA PRO A 162 -14.27 15.73 -3.39
C PRO A 162 -14.32 17.09 -2.67
N ALA A 163 -15.29 17.94 -3.02
CA ALA A 163 -15.48 19.26 -2.40
C ALA A 163 -15.90 19.20 -0.91
N GLU A 164 -16.47 18.09 -0.44
CA GLU A 164 -16.87 17.90 0.96
C GLU A 164 -15.69 17.47 1.85
N MET A 165 -14.60 16.98 1.24
CA MET A 165 -13.34 16.77 1.95
C MET A 165 -12.66 18.13 2.17
N LYS A 166 -13.03 18.81 3.27
CA LYS A 166 -12.20 19.89 3.82
C LYS A 166 -10.76 19.38 3.91
N SER A 167 -9.81 20.22 3.49
CA SER A 167 -8.39 19.95 3.19
C SER A 167 -7.70 18.89 4.08
N PRO A 168 -6.64 18.22 3.58
CA PRO A 168 -5.91 17.24 4.36
C PRO A 168 -5.54 17.85 5.73
N PRO A 169 -5.78 17.14 6.87
CA PRO A 169 -5.28 17.62 8.14
C PRO A 169 -3.77 17.84 8.02
N GLU A 170 -3.29 18.97 8.52
CA GLU A 170 -1.86 19.29 8.47
C GLU A 170 -1.05 18.14 9.09
N PRO A 171 0.08 17.74 8.47
CA PRO A 171 0.97 16.79 9.09
C PRO A 171 1.42 17.36 10.43
N LYS A 172 1.07 16.67 11.52
CA LYS A 172 1.64 16.99 12.84
C LYS A 172 3.12 16.61 12.80
N ASN A 173 3.99 17.63 12.77
CA ASN A 173 5.42 17.50 13.01
C ASN A 173 5.69 17.18 14.48
#